data_AF-A0A132T337-F1
#
_entry.id   AF-A0A132T337-F1
#
_cell.length_a   1.000
_cell.length_b   1.000
_cell.length_c   1.000
_cell.angle_alpha   90.00
_cell.angle_beta   90.00
_cell.angle_gamma   90.00
#
_symmetry.space_group_name_H-M   'P 1'
#
loop_
_entity.id
_entity.type
_entity.pdbx_description
1 polymer ?
#
loop_
_entity_poly.entity_id
_entity_poly.type
_entity_poly.pdbx_seq_one_letter_code
_entity_poly.pdbx_strand_id
1 'polypeptide(L)'
;MVPTPEDTVLERFERDVLPLLDQLYRAARRYTGNAPDAEDLVQETMVKAYGAFHRFENGTNVRAWLFRIMTNTWINSYRRAQCRPDEVLSDDITDAQVAGQASHSSTGLPSAELAALEALGDEEVRDAVGQLREDQRLVVYYADVEGLRYKEIALILDIPVGTVMSRLHRGRRALRRLLVDVATDRGYLRDARAA
;
A
#
# COMPACT_ATOMS: atom_id res chain seq x y z
N MET A 1 -51.80 24.01 35.11
CA MET A 1 -51.32 22.85 34.34
C MET A 1 -49.85 23.09 34.08
N VAL A 2 -48.98 22.49 34.90
CA VAL A 2 -47.53 22.63 34.79
C VAL A 2 -47.07 21.77 33.62
N PRO A 3 -46.33 22.30 32.62
CA PRO A 3 -45.74 21.46 31.60
C PRO A 3 -44.72 20.55 32.28
N THR A 4 -44.92 19.23 32.17
CA THR A 4 -43.91 18.23 32.55
C THR A 4 -42.63 18.51 31.75
N PRO A 5 -41.42 18.31 32.33
CA PRO A 5 -40.20 18.41 31.55
C PRO A 5 -40.33 17.40 30.40
N GLU A 6 -40.23 17.85 29.15
CA GLU A 6 -40.10 16.92 28.03
C GLU A 6 -38.83 16.10 28.29
N ASP A 7 -38.98 14.77 28.44
CA ASP A 7 -37.82 13.86 28.55
C ASP A 7 -36.82 14.23 27.45
N THR A 8 -35.59 14.52 27.84
CA THR A 8 -34.53 14.79 26.88
C THR A 8 -34.36 13.59 25.94
N VAL A 9 -33.86 13.83 24.72
CA VAL A 9 -33.61 12.75 23.75
C VAL A 9 -32.75 11.63 24.36
N LEU A 10 -31.84 12.00 25.28
CA LEU A 10 -31.01 11.07 26.04
C LEU A 10 -31.84 10.22 27.01
N GLU A 11 -32.63 10.83 27.89
CA GLU A 11 -33.45 10.09 28.87
C GLU A 11 -34.42 9.13 28.19
N ARG A 12 -35.03 9.55 27.07
CA ARG A 12 -35.89 8.69 26.27
C ARG A 12 -35.12 7.52 25.66
N PHE A 13 -33.91 7.77 25.14
CA PHE A 13 -33.07 6.71 24.57
C PHE A 13 -32.68 5.70 25.65
N GLU A 14 -32.24 6.18 26.81
CA GLU A 14 -31.83 5.32 27.91
C GLU A 14 -32.98 4.42 28.38
N ARG A 15 -34.17 4.99 28.58
CA ARG A 15 -35.37 4.25 28.98
C ARG A 15 -35.78 3.18 27.97
N ASP A 16 -35.79 3.52 26.68
CA ASP A 16 -36.38 2.65 25.65
C ASP A 16 -35.38 1.64 25.07
N VAL A 17 -34.07 1.97 25.07
CA VAL A 17 -33.01 1.19 24.41
C VAL A 17 -32.16 0.37 25.39
N LEU A 18 -31.75 0.92 26.54
CA LEU A 18 -30.87 0.18 27.47
C LEU A 18 -31.43 -1.16 27.95
N PRO A 19 -32.75 -1.32 28.21
CA PRO A 19 -33.31 -2.62 28.58
C PRO A 19 -33.15 -3.71 27.50
N LEU A 20 -32.90 -3.31 26.25
CA LEU A 20 -32.73 -4.23 25.11
C LEU A 20 -31.26 -4.61 24.86
N LEU A 21 -30.31 -4.01 25.60
CA LEU A 21 -28.88 -4.19 25.37
C LEU A 21 -28.45 -5.66 25.52
N ASP A 22 -28.91 -6.36 26.55
CA ASP A 22 -28.60 -7.79 26.74
C ASP A 22 -29.18 -8.66 25.60
N GLN A 23 -30.35 -8.31 25.07
CA GLN A 23 -30.92 -9.01 23.92
C GLN A 23 -30.12 -8.78 22.64
N LEU A 24 -29.65 -7.54 22.42
CA LEU A 24 -28.78 -7.20 21.31
C LEU A 24 -27.45 -7.94 21.42
N TYR A 25 -26.85 -8.00 22.60
CA TYR A 25 -25.61 -8.72 22.84
C TYR A 25 -25.74 -10.22 22.57
N ARG A 26 -26.80 -10.87 23.08
CA ARG A 26 -27.08 -12.29 22.78
C ARG A 26 -27.26 -12.57 21.29
N ALA A 27 -27.83 -11.62 20.54
CA ALA A 27 -27.98 -11.74 19.09
C ALA A 27 -26.66 -11.50 18.35
N ALA A 28 -25.89 -10.48 18.75
CA ALA A 28 -24.57 -10.18 18.21
C ALA A 28 -23.62 -11.38 18.38
N ARG A 29 -23.64 -12.04 19.54
CA ARG A 29 -22.91 -13.30 19.80
C ARG A 29 -23.22 -14.42 18.80
N ARG A 30 -24.45 -14.48 18.26
CA ARG A 30 -24.83 -15.44 17.22
C ARG A 30 -24.35 -15.03 15.82
N TYR A 31 -24.15 -13.74 15.59
CA TYR A 31 -23.66 -13.20 14.31
C TYR A 31 -22.15 -13.27 14.19
N THR A 32 -21.41 -13.00 15.27
CA THR A 32 -19.95 -12.89 15.24
C THR A 32 -19.23 -14.16 15.73
N GLY A 33 -19.89 -14.98 16.55
CA GLY A 33 -19.31 -16.22 17.07
C GLY A 33 -18.26 -16.04 18.16
N ASN A 34 -17.82 -14.81 18.47
CA ASN A 34 -16.87 -14.50 19.53
C ASN A 34 -17.32 -13.29 20.37
N ALA A 35 -16.71 -13.09 21.54
CA ALA A 35 -17.11 -12.02 22.48
C ALA A 35 -16.67 -10.62 22.02
N PRO A 36 -15.39 -10.40 21.68
CA PRO A 36 -14.91 -9.07 21.30
C PRO A 36 -15.70 -8.46 20.13
N ASP A 37 -15.87 -9.21 19.05
CA ASP A 37 -16.61 -8.72 17.88
C ASP A 37 -18.10 -8.51 18.18
N ALA A 38 -18.68 -9.28 19.11
CA ALA A 38 -20.06 -9.07 19.53
C ALA A 38 -20.21 -7.76 20.32
N GLU A 39 -19.26 -7.44 21.19
CA GLU A 39 -19.21 -6.18 21.93
C GLU A 39 -19.07 -5.01 20.95
N ASP A 40 -18.15 -5.09 20.00
CA ASP A 40 -17.94 -4.08 18.96
C ASP A 40 -19.20 -3.87 18.10
N LEU A 41 -19.85 -4.95 17.67
CA LEU A 41 -21.08 -4.86 16.90
C LEU A 41 -22.20 -4.18 17.69
N VAL A 42 -22.34 -4.48 18.99
CA VAL A 42 -23.33 -3.81 19.85
C VAL A 42 -22.98 -2.34 20.01
N GLN A 43 -21.72 -2.01 20.28
CA GLN A 43 -21.28 -0.62 20.44
C GLN A 43 -21.54 0.19 19.17
N GLU A 44 -21.16 -0.31 18.00
CA GLU A 44 -21.39 0.39 16.74
C GLU A 44 -22.88 0.53 16.43
N THR A 45 -23.69 -0.47 16.79
CA THR A 45 -25.16 -0.40 16.71
C THR A 45 -25.70 0.71 17.61
N MET A 46 -25.23 0.81 18.86
CA MET A 46 -25.67 1.82 19.82
C MET A 46 -25.30 3.23 19.38
N VAL A 47 -24.09 3.44 18.86
CA VAL A 47 -23.65 4.74 18.31
C VAL A 47 -24.55 5.17 17.14
N LYS A 48 -24.83 4.25 16.20
CA LYS A 48 -25.72 4.54 15.06
C LYS A 48 -27.16 4.76 15.49
N ALA A 49 -27.65 3.98 16.45
CA ALA A 49 -28.99 4.13 17.01
C ALA A 49 -29.14 5.49 17.68
N TYR A 50 -28.23 5.88 18.56
CA TYR A 50 -28.27 7.19 19.23
C TYR A 50 -28.28 8.35 18.23
N GLY A 51 -27.39 8.31 17.23
CA GLY A 51 -27.34 9.32 16.18
C GLY A 51 -28.64 9.42 15.35
N ALA A 52 -29.36 8.30 15.15
CA ALA A 52 -30.61 8.25 14.40
C ALA A 52 -31.87 8.42 15.28
N PHE A 53 -31.73 8.41 16.61
CA PHE A 53 -32.86 8.30 17.54
C PHE A 53 -33.79 9.51 17.52
N HIS A 54 -33.29 10.69 17.15
CA HIS A 54 -34.11 11.89 16.96
C HIS A 54 -35.18 11.73 15.87
N ARG A 55 -35.00 10.81 14.91
CA ARG A 55 -35.95 10.52 13.82
C ARG A 55 -36.88 9.35 14.13
N PHE A 56 -36.68 8.68 15.26
CA PHE A 56 -37.49 7.53 15.64
C PHE A 56 -38.87 8.00 16.10
N GLU A 57 -39.93 7.42 15.52
CA GLU A 57 -41.31 7.71 15.88
C GLU A 57 -41.72 6.93 17.13
N ASN A 58 -42.09 7.67 18.19
CA ASN A 58 -42.55 7.10 19.45
C ASN A 58 -43.82 6.23 19.24
N GLY A 59 -43.87 5.07 19.89
CA GLY A 59 -44.97 4.10 19.75
C GLY A 59 -44.76 3.04 18.68
N THR A 60 -43.72 3.17 17.86
CA THR A 60 -43.27 2.09 16.95
C THR A 60 -42.35 1.09 17.68
N ASN A 61 -42.10 -0.08 17.07
CA ASN A 61 -41.35 -1.15 17.71
C ASN A 61 -39.83 -0.85 17.73
N VAL A 62 -39.36 -0.24 18.82
CA VAL A 62 -37.93 0.10 19.04
C VAL A 62 -37.02 -1.13 18.94
N ARG A 63 -37.48 -2.30 19.40
CA ARG A 63 -36.73 -3.55 19.29
C ARG A 63 -36.49 -3.92 17.83
N ALA A 64 -37.53 -3.94 17.00
CA ALA A 64 -37.38 -4.25 15.57
C ALA A 64 -36.47 -3.24 14.86
N TRP A 65 -36.56 -1.96 15.24
CA TRP A 65 -35.70 -0.89 14.70
C TRP A 65 -34.22 -1.09 15.06
N LEU A 66 -33.90 -1.39 16.32
CA LEU A 66 -32.53 -1.68 16.77
C LEU A 66 -31.94 -2.91 16.09
N PHE A 67 -32.72 -4.00 16.01
CA PHE A 67 -32.28 -5.21 15.33
C PHE A 67 -32.02 -4.95 13.83
N ARG A 68 -32.81 -4.10 13.18
CA ARG A 68 -32.56 -3.68 11.80
C ARG A 68 -31.22 -2.92 11.66
N ILE A 69 -30.91 -2.01 12.59
CA ILE A 69 -29.63 -1.29 12.59
C ILE A 69 -28.46 -2.27 12.80
N MET A 70 -28.59 -3.20 13.74
CA MET A 70 -27.57 -4.20 14.04
C MET A 70 -27.31 -5.13 12.86
N THR A 71 -28.36 -5.70 12.26
CA THR A 71 -28.23 -6.57 11.08
C THR A 71 -27.58 -5.84 9.91
N ASN A 72 -27.96 -4.59 9.65
CA ASN A 72 -27.33 -3.79 8.59
C ASN A 72 -25.85 -3.49 8.90
N THR A 73 -25.52 -3.22 10.16
CA THR A 73 -24.15 -2.99 10.60
C THR A 73 -23.29 -4.23 10.40
N TRP A 74 -23.80 -5.40 10.81
CA TRP A 74 -23.13 -6.68 10.61
C TRP A 74 -22.95 -7.04 9.13
N ILE A 75 -23.97 -6.85 8.28
CA ILE A 75 -23.84 -7.11 6.83
C ILE A 75 -22.75 -6.22 6.22
N ASN A 76 -22.68 -4.95 6.64
CA ASN A 76 -21.69 -4.01 6.13
C ASN A 76 -20.27 -4.36 6.61
N SER A 77 -20.09 -4.72 7.88
CA SER A 77 -18.78 -5.15 8.38
C SER A 77 -18.33 -6.44 7.71
N TYR A 78 -19.22 -7.42 7.54
CA TYR A 78 -18.94 -8.67 6.85
C TYR A 78 -18.50 -8.45 5.39
N ARG A 79 -19.20 -7.58 4.65
CA ARG A 79 -18.79 -7.23 3.27
C ARG A 79 -17.44 -6.52 3.22
N ARG A 80 -17.16 -5.63 4.17
CA ARG A 80 -15.84 -4.97 4.25
C ARG A 80 -14.74 -5.97 4.54
N ALA A 81 -14.97 -6.94 5.43
CA ALA A 81 -14.01 -7.99 5.74
C ALA A 81 -13.67 -8.83 4.50
N GLN A 82 -14.67 -9.21 3.68
CA GLN A 82 -14.43 -9.93 2.42
C GLN A 82 -13.62 -9.17 1.37
N CYS A 83 -13.59 -7.84 1.44
CA CYS A 83 -12.80 -7.02 0.52
C CYS A 83 -11.40 -6.70 1.06
N ARG A 84 -11.08 -7.06 2.31
CA ARG A 84 -9.75 -6.88 2.89
C ARG A 84 -8.89 -8.12 2.61
N PRO A 85 -7.56 -7.97 2.51
CA PRO A 85 -6.66 -9.11 2.55
C PRO A 85 -6.91 -9.94 3.81
N ASP A 86 -6.85 -11.26 3.69
CA ASP A 86 -6.96 -12.15 4.84
C ASP A 86 -5.73 -11.96 5.75
N GLU A 87 -5.99 -11.52 6.98
CA GLU A 87 -4.97 -11.34 8.01
C GLU A 87 -5.06 -12.52 8.99
N VAL A 88 -3.96 -13.25 9.13
CA VAL A 88 -3.85 -14.35 10.10
C VAL A 88 -2.88 -13.91 11.19
N LEU A 89 -3.38 -13.83 12.42
CA LEU A 89 -2.54 -13.59 13.59
C LEU A 89 -1.61 -14.79 13.81
N SER A 90 -0.31 -14.52 13.80
CA SER A 90 0.75 -15.47 14.13
C SER A 90 1.63 -14.86 15.21
N ASP A 91 2.13 -15.68 16.13
CA ASP A 91 3.02 -15.24 17.21
C ASP A 91 4.37 -14.79 16.65
N ASP A 92 4.82 -15.45 15.58
CA ASP A 92 6.02 -15.10 14.82
C ASP A 92 5.84 -15.40 13.33
N ILE A 93 6.65 -14.74 12.49
CA ILE A 93 6.76 -15.04 11.06
C ILE A 93 7.92 -16.03 10.88
N THR A 94 7.62 -17.19 10.31
CA THR A 94 8.63 -18.24 10.06
C THR A 94 9.50 -17.91 8.85
N ASP A 95 10.75 -18.38 8.85
CA ASP A 95 11.67 -18.25 7.71
C ASP A 95 11.08 -18.79 6.40
N ALA A 96 10.28 -19.86 6.49
CA ALA A 96 9.59 -20.43 5.33
C ALA A 96 8.55 -19.46 4.73
N GLN A 97 7.82 -18.73 5.57
CA GLN A 97 6.89 -17.68 5.12
C GLN A 97 7.63 -16.51 4.49
N VAL A 98 8.75 -16.08 5.08
CA VAL A 98 9.59 -15.00 4.55
C VAL A 98 10.17 -15.40 3.19
N ALA A 99 10.73 -16.61 3.06
CA ALA A 99 11.25 -17.12 1.79
C ALA A 99 10.16 -17.27 0.72
N GLY A 100 8.98 -17.75 1.11
CA GLY A 100 7.81 -17.84 0.23
C GLY A 100 7.41 -16.47 -0.32
N GLN A 101 7.27 -15.45 0.54
CA GLN A 101 6.96 -14.09 0.09
C GLN A 101 8.08 -13.46 -0.76
N ALA A 102 9.34 -13.70 -0.39
CA ALA A 102 10.48 -13.16 -1.12
C ALA A 102 10.53 -13.61 -2.58
N SER A 103 10.12 -14.85 -2.88
CA SER A 103 10.05 -15.37 -4.25
C SER A 103 9.10 -14.59 -5.16
N HIS A 104 8.15 -13.87 -4.59
CA HIS A 104 7.19 -13.01 -5.31
C HIS A 104 7.53 -11.52 -5.21
N SER A 105 8.60 -11.17 -4.51
CA SER A 105 9.08 -9.79 -4.40
C SER A 105 10.07 -9.48 -5.51
N SER A 106 10.10 -8.22 -5.97
CA SER A 106 11.01 -7.78 -7.03
C SER A 106 12.49 -7.83 -6.65
N THR A 107 12.80 -7.77 -5.35
CA THR A 107 14.17 -7.74 -4.81
C THR A 107 14.59 -9.09 -4.20
N GLY A 108 13.65 -9.96 -3.87
CA GLY A 108 13.94 -11.21 -3.18
C GLY A 108 14.50 -11.01 -1.77
N LEU A 109 15.28 -12.00 -1.33
CA LEU A 109 16.14 -11.94 -0.14
C LEU A 109 17.60 -12.01 -0.61
N PRO A 110 18.26 -10.86 -0.85
CA PRO A 110 19.65 -10.88 -1.27
C PRO A 110 20.53 -11.43 -0.16
N SER A 111 21.47 -12.31 -0.53
CA SER A 111 22.50 -12.76 0.39
C SER A 111 23.47 -11.62 0.69
N ALA A 112 24.19 -11.69 1.81
CA ALA A 112 25.25 -10.74 2.13
C ALA A 112 26.35 -10.71 1.05
N GLU A 113 26.62 -11.86 0.42
CA GLU A 113 27.54 -11.96 -0.72
C GLU A 113 27.02 -11.19 -1.94
N LEU A 114 25.75 -11.38 -2.31
CA LEU A 114 25.15 -10.69 -3.44
C LEU A 114 25.15 -9.17 -3.23
N ALA A 115 24.78 -8.73 -2.02
CA ALA A 115 24.82 -7.31 -1.65
C ALA A 115 26.26 -6.74 -1.71
N ALA A 116 27.26 -7.53 -1.31
CA ALA A 116 28.67 -7.12 -1.41
C ALA A 116 29.14 -7.02 -2.87
N LEU A 117 28.75 -7.97 -3.72
CA LEU A 117 29.05 -7.95 -5.16
C LEU A 117 28.38 -6.76 -5.85
N GLU A 118 27.12 -6.47 -5.54
CA GLU A 118 26.43 -5.27 -6.05
C GLU A 118 27.13 -3.98 -5.62
N ALA A 119 27.63 -3.90 -4.37
CA ALA A 119 28.33 -2.73 -3.86
C ALA A 119 29.71 -2.50 -4.52
N LEU A 120 30.41 -3.57 -4.88
CA LEU A 120 31.66 -3.47 -5.66
C LEU A 120 31.40 -2.93 -7.07
N GLY A 121 30.17 -3.06 -7.57
CA GLY A 121 29.79 -2.65 -8.90
C GLY A 121 30.51 -3.45 -9.98
N ASP A 122 30.24 -3.08 -11.23
CA ASP A 122 30.70 -3.83 -12.38
C ASP A 122 31.97 -3.22 -12.99
N GLU A 123 33.06 -3.99 -12.95
CA GLU A 123 34.37 -3.57 -13.45
C GLU A 123 34.36 -3.31 -14.96
N GLU A 124 33.66 -4.14 -15.74
CA GLU A 124 33.58 -4.01 -17.20
C GLU A 124 32.84 -2.71 -17.60
N VAL A 125 31.75 -2.40 -16.89
CA VAL A 125 31.01 -1.16 -17.09
C VAL A 125 31.82 0.06 -16.65
N ARG A 126 32.51 -0.04 -15.51
CA ARG A 126 33.38 1.04 -15.02
C ARG A 126 34.48 1.37 -16.03
N ASP A 127 35.13 0.36 -16.59
CA ASP A 127 36.19 0.51 -17.58
C ASP A 127 35.65 1.09 -18.89
N ALA A 128 34.51 0.60 -19.38
CA ALA A 128 33.88 1.15 -20.58
C ALA A 128 33.50 2.62 -20.43
N VAL A 129 32.96 3.02 -19.26
CA VAL A 129 32.68 4.42 -18.93
C VAL A 129 33.98 5.22 -18.81
N GLY A 130 35.04 4.64 -18.25
CA GLY A 130 36.36 5.25 -18.14
C GLY A 130 37.02 5.58 -19.48
N GLN A 131 36.74 4.81 -20.53
CA GLN A 131 37.25 5.04 -21.89
C GLN A 131 36.57 6.21 -22.62
N LEU A 132 35.43 6.71 -22.11
CA LEU A 132 34.80 7.89 -22.68
C LEU A 132 35.63 9.14 -22.40
N ARG A 133 35.62 10.07 -23.37
CA ARG A 133 36.09 11.43 -23.13
C ARG A 133 35.32 12.03 -21.95
N GLU A 134 36.02 12.75 -21.08
CA GLU A 134 35.45 13.31 -19.85
C GLU A 134 34.15 14.10 -20.09
N ASP A 135 34.11 14.90 -21.17
CA ASP A 135 32.94 15.69 -21.55
C ASP A 135 31.72 14.85 -21.92
N GLN A 136 31.92 13.64 -22.43
CA GLN A 136 30.86 12.68 -22.76
C GLN A 136 30.44 11.88 -21.53
N ARG A 137 31.42 11.43 -20.73
CA ARG A 137 31.21 10.66 -19.50
C ARG A 137 30.32 11.39 -18.50
N LEU A 138 30.62 12.66 -18.21
CA LEU A 138 29.84 13.45 -17.25
C LEU A 138 28.38 13.59 -17.69
N VAL A 139 28.16 13.87 -18.98
CA VAL A 139 26.81 14.02 -19.54
C VAL A 139 26.04 12.69 -19.50
N VAL A 140 26.70 11.57 -19.81
CA VAL A 140 26.08 10.23 -19.70
C VAL A 140 25.75 9.91 -18.25
N TYR A 141 26.66 10.14 -17.31
CA TYR A 141 26.42 9.89 -15.89
C TYR A 141 25.18 10.64 -15.38
N TYR A 142 25.13 11.96 -15.59
CA TYR A 142 23.99 12.75 -15.10
C TYR A 142 22.67 12.41 -15.79
N ALA A 143 22.70 11.98 -17.06
CA ALA A 143 21.48 11.66 -17.80
C ALA A 143 20.98 10.23 -17.55
N ASP A 144 21.87 9.24 -17.59
CA ASP A 144 21.52 7.82 -17.64
C ASP A 144 21.63 7.13 -16.27
N VAL A 145 22.45 7.66 -15.35
CA VAL A 145 22.59 7.13 -13.98
C VAL A 145 21.77 7.96 -12.99
N GLU A 146 21.97 9.28 -12.97
CA GLU A 146 21.24 10.19 -12.05
C GLU A 146 19.85 10.58 -12.56
N GLY A 147 19.54 10.34 -13.84
CA GLY A 147 18.21 10.62 -14.41
C GLY A 147 17.84 12.10 -14.53
N LEU A 148 18.82 13.02 -14.52
CA LEU A 148 18.56 14.46 -14.58
C LEU A 148 18.05 14.93 -15.94
N ARG A 149 17.24 15.99 -15.96
CA ARG A 149 16.75 16.58 -17.21
C ARG A 149 17.85 17.36 -17.90
N TYR A 150 17.81 17.44 -19.23
CA TYR A 150 18.89 18.07 -20.01
C TYR A 150 19.14 19.55 -19.66
N LYS A 151 18.11 20.27 -19.20
CA LYS A 151 18.26 21.66 -18.72
C LYS A 151 19.03 21.74 -17.39
N GLU A 152 18.87 20.75 -16.52
CA GLU A 152 19.57 20.67 -15.24
C GLU A 152 21.04 20.29 -15.47
N ILE A 153 21.30 19.34 -16.37
CA ILE A 153 22.66 18.96 -16.78
C ILE A 153 23.39 20.15 -17.42
N ALA A 154 22.70 20.90 -18.28
CA ALA A 154 23.23 22.11 -18.90
C ALA A 154 23.66 23.16 -17.86
N LEU A 155 22.87 23.32 -16.80
CA LEU A 155 23.16 24.22 -15.69
C LEU A 155 24.35 23.73 -14.85
N ILE A 156 24.40 22.44 -14.51
CA ILE A 156 25.46 21.84 -13.68
C ILE A 156 26.81 21.92 -14.39
N LEU A 157 26.84 21.61 -15.69
CA LEU A 157 28.06 21.55 -16.48
C LEU A 157 28.42 22.88 -17.15
N ASP A 158 27.62 23.94 -16.95
CA ASP A 158 27.76 25.25 -17.59
C ASP A 158 27.93 25.16 -19.12
N ILE A 159 27.02 24.44 -19.78
CA ILE A 159 27.03 24.24 -21.25
C ILE A 159 25.64 24.39 -21.86
N PRO A 160 25.52 24.75 -23.15
CA PRO A 160 24.23 24.79 -23.83
C PRO A 160 23.54 23.42 -23.88
N VAL A 161 22.21 23.41 -23.80
CA VAL A 161 21.38 22.18 -23.89
C VAL A 161 21.66 21.40 -25.18
N GLY A 162 21.89 22.08 -26.31
CA GLY A 162 22.27 21.41 -27.56
C GLY A 162 23.62 20.68 -27.47
N THR A 163 24.56 21.21 -26.70
CA THR A 163 25.85 20.55 -26.43
C THR A 163 25.66 19.31 -25.57
N VAL A 164 24.81 19.37 -24.54
CA VAL A 164 24.39 18.20 -23.73
C VAL A 164 23.88 17.09 -24.65
N MET A 165 22.89 17.38 -25.51
CA MET A 165 22.33 16.39 -26.43
C MET A 165 23.40 15.76 -27.33
N SER A 166 24.28 16.60 -27.91
CA SER A 166 25.32 16.11 -28.82
C SER A 166 26.36 15.23 -28.12
N ARG A 167 26.76 15.58 -26.89
CA ARG A 167 27.71 14.83 -26.07
C ARG A 167 27.10 13.52 -25.58
N LEU A 168 25.84 13.55 -25.13
CA LEU A 168 25.08 12.37 -24.72
C LEU A 168 24.95 11.37 -25.87
N HIS A 169 24.58 11.84 -27.06
CA HIS A 169 24.44 10.96 -28.23
C HIS A 169 25.76 10.28 -28.61
N ARG A 170 26.87 11.03 -28.62
CA ARG A 170 28.20 10.47 -28.90
C ARG A 170 28.66 9.51 -27.80
N GLY A 171 28.45 9.85 -26.53
CA GLY A 171 28.78 9.01 -25.38
C GLY A 171 28.03 7.68 -25.40
N ARG A 172 26.69 7.71 -25.58
CA ARG A 172 25.88 6.49 -25.73
C ARG A 172 26.31 5.64 -26.92
N ARG A 173 26.67 6.26 -28.06
CA ARG A 173 27.18 5.52 -29.23
C ARG A 173 28.52 4.84 -28.95
N ALA A 174 29.42 5.47 -28.20
CA ALA A 174 30.68 4.88 -27.81
C ALA A 174 30.49 3.74 -26.80
N LEU A 175 29.67 3.94 -25.76
CA LEU A 175 29.36 2.88 -24.79
C LEU A 175 28.70 1.66 -25.43
N ARG A 176 27.77 1.87 -26.37
CA ARG A 176 27.17 0.78 -27.14
C ARG A 176 28.17 -0.09 -27.88
N ARG A 177 29.35 0.44 -28.26
CA ARG A 177 30.41 -0.33 -28.91
C ARG A 177 31.29 -1.05 -27.89
N LEU A 178 31.57 -0.40 -26.77
CA LEU A 178 32.42 -0.95 -25.71
C LEU A 178 31.72 -2.06 -24.91
N LEU A 179 30.39 -2.01 -24.80
CA LEU A 179 29.58 -2.91 -23.98
C LEU A 179 28.82 -3.98 -24.78
N VAL A 180 29.16 -4.23 -26.05
CA VAL A 180 28.44 -5.23 -26.87
C VAL A 180 28.54 -6.63 -26.26
N ASP A 181 29.74 -7.03 -25.85
CA ASP A 181 30.00 -8.36 -25.30
C ASP A 181 29.30 -8.52 -23.95
N VAL A 182 29.46 -7.55 -23.05
CA VAL A 182 28.74 -7.46 -21.76
C VAL A 182 27.22 -7.53 -21.94
N ALA A 183 26.69 -6.84 -22.95
CA ALA A 183 25.26 -6.82 -23.24
C ALA A 183 24.75 -8.17 -23.78
N THR A 184 25.61 -8.92 -24.46
CA THR A 184 25.29 -10.26 -24.99
C THR A 184 25.33 -11.28 -23.85
N ASP A 185 26.40 -11.28 -23.05
CA ASP A 185 26.58 -12.21 -21.93
C ASP A 185 25.47 -12.09 -20.88
N ARG A 186 24.95 -10.87 -20.67
CA ARG A 186 23.86 -10.60 -19.72
C ARG A 186 22.46 -10.65 -20.32
N GLY A 187 22.35 -11.02 -21.61
CA GLY A 187 21.06 -11.19 -22.28
C GLY A 187 20.29 -9.89 -22.56
N TYR A 188 20.94 -8.72 -22.50
CA TYR A 188 20.35 -7.46 -22.96
C TYR A 188 20.21 -7.42 -24.48
N LEU A 189 21.09 -8.12 -25.20
CA LEU A 189 20.97 -8.38 -26.63
C LEU A 189 20.58 -9.85 -26.82
N ARG A 190 19.48 -10.11 -27.55
CA ARG A 190 19.16 -11.46 -27.99
C ARG A 190 20.12 -11.84 -29.10
N ASP A 191 20.80 -12.96 -28.91
CA ASP A 191 21.80 -13.46 -29.84
C ASP A 191 21.18 -13.66 -31.23
N ALA A 192 21.60 -12.88 -32.23
CA ALA A 192 21.04 -12.91 -33.58
C ALA A 192 21.45 -14.18 -34.36
N ARG A 193 22.19 -15.10 -33.72
CA ARG A 193 22.61 -16.41 -34.26
C ARG A 193 21.69 -17.58 -33.92
N ALA A 194 20.61 -17.34 -33.15
CA ALA A 194 19.63 -18.36 -32.79
C ALA A 194 18.28 -18.20 -33.55
N ALA A 195 18.33 -17.90 -34.84
CA ALA A 195 17.19 -17.91 -35.76
C ALA A 195 17.56 -18.58 -37.09
#